data_AF-A0AA40YCY5-F1
#
_entry.id   AF-A0AA40YCY5-F1
#
_cell.length_a   1.000
_cell.length_b   1.000
_cell.length_c   1.000
_cell.angle_alpha   90.00
_cell.angle_beta   90.00
_cell.angle_gamma   90.00
#
_symmetry.space_group_name_H-M   'P 1'
#
loop_
_entity.id
_entity.type
_entity.pdbx_description
1 polymer ?
#
loop_
_entity_poly.entity_id
_entity_poly.type
_entity_poly.pdbx_seq_one_letter_code
_entity_poly.pdbx_strand_id
1 'polypeptide(L)'
;MATTSFPDASPRRKKAAAAAVPPRSDLIGAPDGVSQEAACTAHVSPRTLAVTAAEPAFSRQFGLSVDEICGRGLLGLLRSPVPGQLREQFTALSSGRCRRFKERVTGLDGEGRNFPADITAIAVGQPTGEIVGLVVLLRRAEQAADGGPVLSALDAQVLEGVARGESTVQLASRLYLSRQGIEYRVGQMLRRFDAPNRPALVARAHALGMFAHGQWPPRVLPERVR
;
A
#
# COMPACT_ATOMS: atom_id res chain seq x y z
N MET A 1 29.22 50.20 -37.08
CA MET A 1 28.71 49.24 -36.09
C MET A 1 29.46 47.93 -36.28
N ALA A 2 29.98 47.40 -35.19
CA ALA A 2 30.98 46.34 -35.14
C ALA A 2 30.43 44.96 -35.51
N THR A 3 31.19 44.17 -36.26
CA THR A 3 31.35 42.73 -35.98
C THR A 3 32.80 42.34 -36.26
N THR A 4 33.42 41.79 -35.22
CA THR A 4 34.83 41.43 -35.12
C THR A 4 35.06 40.02 -35.66
N SER A 5 36.21 39.87 -36.32
CA SER A 5 36.85 38.63 -36.71
C SER A 5 36.91 37.60 -35.58
N PHE A 6 36.69 36.34 -35.92
CA PHE A 6 37.22 35.18 -35.19
C PHE A 6 38.32 34.56 -36.04
N PRO A 7 39.48 34.26 -35.44
CA PRO A 7 40.19 33.08 -35.89
C PRO A 7 40.65 32.19 -34.74
N ASP A 8 40.64 30.93 -35.12
CA ASP A 8 41.63 29.89 -34.86
C ASP A 8 41.52 28.98 -33.63
N ALA A 9 41.64 27.72 -33.99
CA ALA A 9 41.62 26.55 -33.16
C ALA A 9 43.00 26.31 -32.55
N SER A 10 43.04 25.73 -31.36
CA SER A 10 44.08 24.77 -31.04
C SER A 10 43.67 23.80 -29.93
N PRO A 11 44.19 22.56 -29.97
CA PRO A 11 43.60 21.41 -29.28
C PRO A 11 44.25 21.19 -27.90
N ARG A 12 43.50 20.65 -26.94
CA ARG A 12 44.09 20.12 -25.70
C ARG A 12 43.75 18.65 -25.47
N ARG A 13 44.79 17.86 -25.75
CA ARG A 13 45.15 16.52 -25.29
C ARG A 13 44.29 15.89 -24.19
N LYS A 14 43.78 14.69 -24.50
CA LYS A 14 43.45 13.62 -23.55
C LYS A 14 44.62 13.37 -22.59
N LYS A 15 44.34 13.33 -21.30
CA LYS A 15 45.18 12.67 -20.30
C LYS A 15 44.32 11.70 -19.52
N ALA A 16 44.60 10.41 -19.68
CA ALA A 16 44.06 9.34 -18.87
C ALA A 16 44.58 9.49 -17.43
N ALA A 17 43.69 9.27 -16.46
CA ALA A 17 44.06 9.06 -15.07
C ALA A 17 43.18 7.93 -14.52
N ALA A 18 43.86 6.88 -14.06
CA ALA A 18 43.29 5.71 -13.43
C ALA A 18 42.49 6.11 -12.18
N ALA A 19 41.26 5.61 -12.08
CA ALA A 19 40.46 5.73 -10.85
C ALA A 19 40.86 4.60 -9.90
N ALA A 20 41.64 4.95 -8.89
CA ALA A 20 41.93 4.10 -7.73
C ALA A 20 40.67 3.95 -6.86
N VAL A 21 40.46 2.72 -6.39
CA VAL A 21 39.41 2.34 -5.43
C VAL A 21 39.81 2.85 -4.04
N PRO A 22 39.01 3.67 -3.34
CA PRO A 22 39.23 3.93 -1.94
C PRO A 22 38.46 2.91 -1.06
N PRO A 23 39.05 2.45 0.06
CA PRO A 23 38.39 1.58 1.02
C PRO A 23 37.39 2.40 1.83
N ARG A 24 36.21 1.84 2.11
CA ARG A 24 35.26 2.41 3.07
C ARG A 24 35.10 1.44 4.23
N SER A 25 35.92 1.66 5.25
CA SER A 25 35.64 1.19 6.60
C SER A 25 34.78 2.26 7.30
N ASP A 26 33.65 1.78 7.80
CA ASP A 26 32.84 2.23 8.94
C ASP A 26 32.66 3.73 9.19
N LEU A 27 31.39 4.16 9.16
CA LEU A 27 30.85 5.04 10.18
C LEU A 27 29.32 4.84 10.23
N ILE A 28 28.92 4.17 11.30
CA ILE A 28 27.57 4.11 11.85
C ILE A 28 27.03 5.54 11.94
N GLY A 29 25.96 5.80 11.21
CA GLY A 29 25.14 7.01 11.33
C GLY A 29 23.69 6.59 11.23
N ALA A 30 23.02 6.47 12.38
CA ALA A 30 21.58 6.33 12.43
C ALA A 30 20.93 7.62 11.90
N PRO A 31 19.93 7.54 11.01
CA PRO A 31 18.95 8.59 10.87
C PRO A 31 17.70 8.21 11.67
N ASP A 32 17.54 8.88 12.82
CA ASP A 32 16.22 9.10 13.40
C ASP A 32 15.37 9.85 12.38
N GLY A 33 14.39 9.16 11.82
CA GLY A 33 13.47 9.70 10.82
C GLY A 33 12.30 8.74 10.67
N VAL A 34 11.15 9.14 11.22
CA VAL A 34 9.79 8.62 10.98
C VAL A 34 9.79 7.24 10.33
N SER A 35 9.81 6.17 11.13
CA SER A 35 9.83 4.79 10.62
C SER A 35 8.58 4.51 9.80
N GLN A 36 8.70 4.72 8.49
CA GLN A 36 7.91 4.08 7.45
C GLN A 36 7.69 2.63 7.88
N GLU A 37 6.43 2.18 8.05
CA GLU A 37 6.08 0.86 8.61
C GLU A 37 6.83 -0.26 7.87
N ALA A 38 8.00 -0.63 8.41
CA ALA A 38 8.87 -1.61 7.83
C ALA A 38 8.15 -2.96 7.85
N ALA A 39 8.14 -3.65 6.70
CA ALA A 39 7.65 -5.01 6.65
C ALA A 39 8.47 -5.86 7.63
N CYS A 40 7.78 -6.56 8.53
CA CYS A 40 8.42 -7.43 9.51
C CYS A 40 8.35 -8.88 9.05
N THR A 41 9.31 -9.69 9.49
CA THR A 41 9.47 -11.06 8.97
C THR A 41 9.29 -12.12 10.05
N ALA A 42 8.68 -13.24 9.69
CA ALA A 42 8.61 -14.45 10.49
C ALA A 42 8.85 -15.70 9.65
N HIS A 43 9.43 -16.71 10.27
CA HIS A 43 9.63 -18.04 9.70
C HIS A 43 8.54 -18.96 10.23
N VAL A 44 8.00 -19.80 9.35
CA VAL A 44 6.83 -20.62 9.65
C VAL A 44 7.06 -22.03 9.15
N SER A 45 6.65 -23.01 9.96
CA SER A 45 6.72 -24.43 9.61
C SER A 45 5.73 -24.74 8.47
N PRO A 46 6.16 -25.40 7.38
CA PRO A 46 5.26 -25.75 6.28
C PRO A 46 4.22 -26.80 6.67
N ARG A 47 4.46 -27.59 7.74
CA ARG A 47 3.54 -28.65 8.20
C ARG A 47 2.47 -28.14 9.14
N THR A 48 2.87 -27.37 10.15
CA THR A 48 1.96 -26.93 11.23
C THR A 48 1.47 -25.49 11.07
N LEU A 49 2.11 -24.72 10.18
CA LEU A 49 1.94 -23.27 10.06
C LEU A 49 2.19 -22.53 11.39
N ALA A 50 2.97 -23.14 12.30
CA ALA A 50 3.42 -22.51 13.52
C ALA A 50 4.62 -21.59 13.23
N VAL A 51 4.67 -20.43 13.89
CA VAL A 51 5.81 -19.51 13.84
C VAL A 51 7.01 -20.20 14.50
N THR A 52 8.09 -20.41 13.76
CA THR A 52 9.32 -21.05 14.27
C THR A 52 10.37 -20.03 14.69
N ALA A 53 10.36 -18.85 14.08
CA ALA A 53 11.19 -17.71 14.45
C ALA A 53 10.49 -16.43 14.00
N ALA A 54 10.69 -15.33 14.71
CA ALA A 54 10.11 -14.04 14.36
C ALA A 54 11.09 -12.91 14.68
N GLU A 55 11.08 -11.88 13.83
CA GLU A 55 11.71 -10.62 14.17
C GLU A 55 10.96 -9.93 15.33
N PRO A 56 11.62 -9.19 16.23
CA PRO A 56 10.94 -8.42 17.28
C PRO A 56 9.90 -7.43 16.74
N ALA A 57 10.08 -6.91 15.52
CA ALA A 57 9.06 -6.07 14.87
C ALA A 57 7.79 -6.85 14.52
N PHE A 58 7.90 -8.15 14.20
CA PHE A 58 6.76 -9.02 13.92
C PHE A 58 5.97 -9.33 15.19
N SER A 59 6.65 -9.70 16.27
CA SER A 59 5.98 -10.03 17.54
C SER A 59 5.23 -8.82 18.13
N ARG A 60 5.85 -7.63 18.06
CA ARG A 60 5.24 -6.37 18.53
C ARG A 60 3.93 -6.02 17.83
N GLN A 61 3.71 -6.43 16.57
CA GLN A 61 2.44 -6.16 15.88
C GLN A 61 1.25 -6.85 16.55
N PHE A 62 1.48 -8.00 17.18
CA PHE A 62 0.47 -8.77 17.92
C PHE A 62 0.48 -8.48 19.43
N GLY A 63 1.32 -7.54 19.87
CA GLY A 63 1.56 -7.27 21.29
C GLY A 63 2.12 -8.47 22.06
N LEU A 64 2.87 -9.34 21.38
CA LEU A 64 3.51 -10.52 21.96
C LEU A 64 5.03 -10.34 22.02
N SER A 65 5.67 -11.04 22.94
CA SER A 65 7.11 -11.26 22.91
C SER A 65 7.50 -12.29 21.83
N VAL A 66 8.79 -12.35 21.48
CA VAL A 66 9.31 -13.33 20.52
C VAL A 66 9.10 -14.77 21.01
N ASP A 67 9.19 -15.00 22.32
CA ASP A 67 8.98 -16.33 22.90
C ASP A 67 7.50 -16.74 22.88
N GLU A 68 6.59 -15.79 23.12
CA GLU A 68 5.14 -16.06 23.11
C GLU A 68 4.57 -16.27 21.70
N ILE A 69 5.18 -15.67 20.68
CA ILE A 69 4.73 -15.81 19.30
C ILE A 69 5.27 -17.08 18.66
N CYS A 70 6.47 -17.51 19.03
CA CYS A 70 7.03 -18.79 18.60
C CYS A 70 6.13 -19.94 19.08
N GLY A 71 5.88 -20.91 18.20
CA GLY A 71 4.95 -22.02 18.42
C GLY A 71 3.48 -21.70 18.15
N ARG A 72 3.07 -20.43 18.06
CA ARG A 72 1.68 -20.09 17.71
C ARG A 72 1.39 -20.34 16.24
N GLY A 73 0.19 -20.83 15.95
CA GLY A 73 -0.31 -21.01 14.59
C GLY A 73 -0.60 -19.66 13.92
N LEU A 74 -0.01 -19.42 12.74
CA LEU A 74 -0.16 -18.16 12.01
C LEU A 74 -1.62 -17.85 11.65
N LEU A 75 -2.42 -18.88 11.33
CA LEU A 75 -3.85 -18.73 11.02
C LEU A 75 -4.72 -18.33 12.23
N GLY A 76 -4.17 -18.42 13.45
CA GLY A 76 -4.81 -17.89 14.65
C GLY A 76 -4.54 -16.39 14.85
N LEU A 77 -3.43 -15.89 14.31
CA LEU A 77 -3.00 -14.50 14.41
C LEU A 77 -3.56 -13.63 13.28
N LEU A 78 -3.79 -14.23 12.11
CA LEU A 78 -4.22 -13.53 10.89
C LEU A 78 -5.47 -14.16 10.30
N ARG A 79 -6.38 -13.32 9.80
CA ARG A 79 -7.61 -13.73 9.13
C ARG A 79 -7.72 -13.06 7.77
N SER A 80 -8.14 -13.82 6.76
CA SER A 80 -8.54 -13.24 5.46
C SER A 80 -9.98 -12.73 5.54
N PRO A 81 -10.34 -11.67 4.78
CA PRO A 81 -11.73 -11.27 4.57
C PRO A 81 -12.60 -12.41 4.00
N VAL A 82 -12.01 -13.29 3.18
CA VAL A 82 -12.70 -14.44 2.62
C VAL A 82 -12.42 -15.67 3.50
N PRO A 83 -13.44 -16.29 4.10
CA PRO A 83 -13.25 -17.46 4.94
C PRO A 83 -12.53 -18.59 4.20
N GLY A 84 -11.50 -19.18 4.82
CA GLY A 84 -10.76 -20.32 4.28
C GLY A 84 -9.68 -19.99 3.25
N GLN A 85 -9.72 -18.82 2.59
CA GLN A 85 -8.78 -18.44 1.52
C GLN A 85 -7.32 -18.53 1.98
N LEU A 86 -7.00 -17.94 3.14
CA LEU A 86 -5.64 -17.94 3.67
C LEU A 86 -5.12 -19.38 3.91
N ARG A 87 -5.98 -20.27 4.41
CA ARG A 87 -5.63 -21.67 4.65
C ARG A 87 -5.37 -22.43 3.34
N GLU A 88 -6.18 -22.18 2.32
CA GLU A 88 -6.00 -22.76 0.99
C GLU A 88 -4.68 -22.29 0.36
N GLN A 89 -4.36 -21.00 0.48
CA GLN A 89 -3.11 -20.43 -0.03
C GLN A 89 -1.89 -21.02 0.67
N PHE A 90 -1.91 -21.15 2.00
CA PHE A 90 -0.84 -21.84 2.73
C PHE A 90 -0.74 -23.32 2.37
N THR A 91 -1.86 -24.01 2.14
CA THR A 91 -1.85 -25.40 1.69
C THR A 91 -1.23 -25.52 0.29
N ALA A 92 -1.56 -24.61 -0.63
CA ALA A 92 -0.95 -24.53 -1.94
C ALA A 92 0.56 -24.23 -1.87
N LEU A 93 0.96 -23.38 -0.92
CA LEU A 93 2.35 -23.03 -0.67
C LEU A 93 3.13 -24.23 -0.14
N SER A 94 2.65 -24.90 0.91
CA SER A 94 3.31 -26.07 1.53
C SER A 94 3.34 -27.31 0.63
N SER A 95 2.39 -27.43 -0.31
CA SER A 95 2.38 -28.52 -1.30
C SER A 95 3.21 -28.21 -2.56
N GLY A 96 3.83 -27.03 -2.65
CA GLY A 96 4.61 -26.60 -3.81
C GLY A 96 3.77 -26.24 -5.05
N ARG A 97 2.43 -26.17 -4.94
CA ARG A 97 1.56 -25.71 -6.02
C ARG A 97 1.74 -24.23 -6.34
N CYS A 98 2.20 -23.44 -5.37
CA CYS A 98 2.69 -22.08 -5.60
C CYS A 98 3.98 -21.84 -4.82
N ARG A 99 4.83 -20.93 -5.31
CA ARG A 99 6.09 -20.55 -4.62
C ARG A 99 5.93 -19.35 -3.70
N ARG A 100 4.90 -18.53 -3.93
CA ARG A 100 4.57 -17.35 -3.13
C ARG A 100 3.12 -16.98 -3.32
N PHE A 101 2.55 -16.27 -2.35
CA PHE A 101 1.29 -15.55 -2.51
C PHE A 101 1.34 -14.22 -1.77
N LYS A 102 0.43 -13.32 -2.15
CA LYS A 102 0.18 -12.07 -1.43
C LYS A 102 -1.31 -11.95 -1.18
N GLU A 103 -1.69 -11.60 0.04
CA GLU A 103 -3.07 -11.46 0.47
C GLU A 103 -3.22 -10.29 1.45
N ARG A 104 -4.42 -9.72 1.53
CA ARG A 104 -4.76 -8.74 2.55
C ARG A 104 -5.48 -9.45 3.69
N VAL A 105 -5.01 -9.22 4.90
CA VAL A 105 -5.46 -9.91 6.11
C VAL A 105 -5.75 -8.90 7.22
N THR A 106 -6.46 -9.36 8.23
CA THR A 106 -6.68 -8.66 9.50
C THR A 106 -5.94 -9.42 10.60
N GLY A 107 -5.05 -8.72 11.30
CA GLY A 107 -4.43 -9.20 12.53
C GLY A 107 -5.12 -8.64 13.76
N LEU A 108 -4.91 -9.29 14.90
CA LEU A 108 -5.32 -8.80 16.22
C LEU A 108 -4.08 -8.30 16.96
N ASP A 109 -4.08 -7.03 17.41
CA ASP A 109 -3.01 -6.50 18.25
C ASP A 109 -3.15 -6.97 19.71
N GLY A 110 -2.16 -6.64 20.54
CA GLY A 110 -2.16 -7.04 21.96
C GLY A 110 -3.26 -6.40 22.81
N GLU A 111 -3.93 -5.36 22.30
CA GLU A 111 -5.09 -4.73 22.93
C GLU A 111 -6.42 -5.31 22.41
N GLY A 112 -6.37 -6.34 21.55
CA GLY A 112 -7.53 -6.98 20.95
C GLY A 112 -8.14 -6.18 19.79
N ARG A 113 -7.46 -5.15 19.28
CA ARG A 113 -7.93 -4.36 18.14
C ARG A 113 -7.51 -5.01 16.83
N ASN A 114 -8.42 -4.99 15.87
CA ASN A 114 -8.14 -5.45 14.52
C ASN A 114 -7.29 -4.42 13.77
N PHE A 115 -6.21 -4.87 13.14
CA PHE A 115 -5.42 -4.05 12.22
C PHE A 115 -5.34 -4.71 10.84
N PRO A 116 -5.53 -3.95 9.75
CA PRO A 116 -5.30 -4.48 8.42
C PRO A 116 -3.81 -4.62 8.14
N ALA A 117 -3.44 -5.66 7.40
CA ALA A 117 -2.07 -5.89 6.97
C ALA A 117 -2.06 -6.56 5.60
N ASP A 118 -0.98 -6.34 4.85
CA ASP A 118 -0.65 -7.16 3.69
C ASP A 118 0.32 -8.25 4.14
N ILE A 119 -0.04 -9.50 3.86
CA ILE A 119 0.84 -10.65 4.04
C ILE A 119 1.41 -11.08 2.69
N THR A 120 2.72 -11.35 2.67
CA THR A 120 3.37 -12.08 1.59
C THR A 120 4.05 -13.31 2.17
N ALA A 121 3.64 -14.50 1.74
CA ALA A 121 4.27 -15.74 2.16
C ALA A 121 5.05 -16.36 0.98
N ILE A 122 6.24 -16.85 1.27
CA ILE A 122 7.19 -17.37 0.30
C ILE A 122 7.64 -18.75 0.77
N ALA A 123 7.57 -19.75 -0.13
CA ALA A 123 8.09 -21.09 0.14
C ALA A 123 9.62 -21.10 -0.02
N VAL A 124 10.30 -21.62 1.00
CA VAL A 124 11.73 -21.92 0.99
C VAL A 124 11.89 -23.41 0.78
N GLY A 125 12.45 -23.78 -0.36
CA GLY A 125 12.70 -25.17 -0.72
C GLY A 125 14.17 -25.43 -1.03
N GLN A 126 14.53 -26.70 -1.01
CA GLN A 126 15.83 -27.20 -1.44
C GLN A 126 15.88 -27.42 -2.96
N PRO A 127 17.06 -27.61 -3.56
CA PRO A 127 17.20 -27.96 -4.98
C PRO A 127 16.46 -29.26 -5.36
N THR A 128 16.21 -30.13 -4.39
CA THR A 128 15.42 -31.36 -4.53
C THR A 128 13.92 -31.11 -4.74
N GLY A 129 13.45 -29.86 -4.59
CA GLY A 129 12.03 -29.49 -4.68
C GLY A 129 11.26 -29.62 -3.36
N GLU A 130 11.88 -30.16 -2.31
CA GLU A 130 11.28 -30.25 -0.98
C GLU A 130 11.17 -28.87 -0.32
N ILE A 131 10.02 -28.55 0.26
CA ILE A 131 9.80 -27.30 1.01
C ILE A 131 10.19 -27.53 2.47
N VAL A 132 11.21 -26.79 2.91
CA VAL A 132 11.79 -26.90 4.25
C VAL A 132 11.33 -25.80 5.20
N GLY A 133 10.79 -24.71 4.67
CA GLY A 133 10.36 -23.57 5.47
C GLY A 133 9.47 -22.62 4.69
N LEU A 134 8.75 -21.77 5.41
CA LEU A 134 8.02 -20.65 4.84
C LEU A 134 8.57 -19.35 5.46
N VAL A 135 8.74 -18.32 4.65
CA VAL A 135 9.03 -16.97 5.11
C VAL A 135 7.80 -16.11 4.89
N VAL A 136 7.37 -15.45 5.95
CA VAL A 136 6.20 -14.56 5.96
C VAL A 136 6.67 -13.15 6.20
N LEU A 137 6.34 -12.27 5.27
CA LEU A 137 6.50 -10.83 5.40
C LEU A 137 5.13 -10.25 5.71
N LEU A 138 5.03 -9.51 6.80
CA LEU A 138 3.83 -8.84 7.21
C LEU A 138 4.09 -7.34 7.23
N ARG A 139 3.31 -6.60 6.46
CA ARG A 139 3.34 -5.15 6.47
C ARG A 139 2.01 -4.66 6.98
N ARG A 140 2.01 -3.95 8.11
CA ARG A 140 0.81 -3.25 8.55
C ARG A 140 0.39 -2.35 7.40
N ALA A 141 -0.86 -2.50 7.01
CA ALA A 141 -1.42 -1.57 6.07
C ALA A 141 -1.95 -0.44 6.92
N GLU A 142 -1.66 0.80 6.53
CA GLU A 142 -2.51 1.88 6.97
C GLU A 142 -3.96 1.45 6.68
N GLN A 143 -4.80 1.51 7.72
CA GLN A 143 -6.23 1.58 7.49
C GLN A 143 -6.35 2.74 6.50
N ALA A 144 -6.76 2.47 5.26
CA ALA A 144 -7.08 3.55 4.32
C ALA A 144 -8.04 4.43 5.10
N ALA A 145 -7.57 5.63 5.44
CA ALA A 145 -8.04 6.34 6.62
C ALA A 145 -9.55 6.23 6.73
N ASP A 146 -10.03 5.83 7.89
CA ASP A 146 -11.43 5.90 8.26
C ASP A 146 -11.85 7.38 8.45
N GLY A 147 -11.52 8.22 7.47
CA GLY A 147 -11.37 9.67 7.62
C GLY A 147 -11.78 10.46 6.38
N GLY A 148 -12.39 9.81 5.39
CA GLY A 148 -13.10 10.52 4.35
C GLY A 148 -14.42 11.09 4.90
N PRO A 149 -14.83 12.29 4.49
CA PRO A 149 -16.06 12.90 4.99
C PRO A 149 -17.29 12.09 4.58
N VAL A 150 -18.26 11.92 5.48
CA VAL A 150 -19.57 11.34 5.13
C VAL A 150 -20.32 12.31 4.22
N LEU A 151 -20.75 11.83 3.06
CA LEU A 151 -21.42 12.63 2.03
C LEU A 151 -22.93 12.45 2.09
N SER A 152 -23.67 13.44 1.59
CA SER A 152 -25.07 13.21 1.25
C SER A 152 -25.15 12.27 0.04
N ALA A 153 -26.27 11.56 -0.12
CA ALA A 153 -26.51 10.72 -1.30
C ALA A 153 -26.28 11.48 -2.63
N LEU A 154 -26.67 12.76 -2.67
CA LEU A 154 -26.47 13.61 -3.84
C LEU A 154 -25.00 13.97 -4.07
N ASP A 155 -24.25 14.36 -3.02
CA ASP A 155 -22.82 14.68 -3.18
C ASP A 155 -22.00 13.43 -3.54
N ALA A 156 -22.40 12.25 -3.06
CA ALA A 156 -21.82 10.98 -3.50
C ALA A 156 -22.05 10.74 -4.99
N GLN A 157 -23.27 10.93 -5.49
CA GLN A 157 -23.57 10.82 -6.93
C GLN A 157 -22.82 11.85 -7.80
N VAL A 158 -22.60 13.06 -7.26
CA VAL A 158 -21.75 14.07 -7.92
C VAL A 158 -20.31 13.58 -7.96
N LEU A 159 -19.74 13.15 -6.83
CA LEU A 159 -18.37 12.63 -6.73
C LEU A 159 -18.13 11.45 -7.68
N GLU A 160 -19.06 10.49 -7.76
CA GLU A 160 -19.01 9.37 -8.71
C GLU A 160 -19.03 9.85 -10.17
N GLY A 161 -19.85 10.87 -10.47
CA GLY A 161 -19.88 11.50 -11.80
C GLY A 161 -18.56 12.18 -12.14
N VAL A 162 -17.98 12.93 -11.19
CA VAL A 162 -16.65 13.53 -11.36
C VAL A 162 -15.59 12.45 -11.59
N ALA A 163 -15.61 11.36 -10.83
CA ALA A 163 -14.67 10.24 -10.96
C ALA A 163 -14.79 9.50 -12.30
N ARG A 164 -15.99 9.47 -12.90
CA ARG A 164 -16.24 8.95 -14.25
C ARG A 164 -15.77 9.91 -15.36
N GLY A 165 -15.40 11.14 -15.00
CA GLY A 165 -15.02 12.18 -15.96
C GLY A 165 -16.20 12.95 -16.55
N GLU A 166 -17.39 12.89 -15.94
CA GLU A 166 -18.53 13.68 -16.41
C GLU A 166 -18.26 15.18 -16.25
N SER A 167 -18.59 15.94 -17.30
CA SER A 167 -18.58 17.40 -17.27
C SER A 167 -19.69 17.94 -16.36
N THR A 168 -19.57 19.20 -15.93
CA THR A 168 -20.63 19.90 -15.18
C THR A 168 -21.98 19.84 -15.89
N VAL A 169 -21.99 19.90 -17.22
CA VAL A 169 -23.23 19.84 -18.03
C VAL A 169 -23.88 18.48 -17.96
N GLN A 170 -23.08 17.41 -18.13
CA GLN A 170 -23.58 16.04 -18.05
C GLN A 170 -24.12 15.71 -16.65
N LEU A 171 -23.41 16.14 -15.60
CA LEU A 171 -23.86 16.02 -14.22
C LEU A 171 -25.18 16.77 -13.97
N ALA A 172 -25.27 18.02 -14.44
CA ALA A 172 -26.47 18.84 -14.31
C ALA A 172 -27.68 18.19 -14.98
N SER A 173 -27.52 17.71 -16.21
CA SER A 173 -28.56 17.00 -16.95
C SER A 173 -28.96 15.70 -16.26
N ARG A 174 -28.01 14.88 -15.80
CA ARG A 174 -28.27 13.56 -15.20
C ARG A 174 -28.90 13.64 -13.81
N LEU A 175 -28.50 14.64 -13.02
CA LEU A 175 -28.98 14.82 -11.65
C LEU A 175 -30.14 15.82 -11.55
N TYR A 176 -30.63 16.33 -12.69
CA TYR A 176 -31.71 17.32 -12.76
C TYR A 176 -31.45 18.57 -11.90
N LEU A 177 -30.21 19.08 -11.97
CA LEU A 177 -29.76 20.26 -11.24
C LEU A 177 -29.28 21.34 -12.21
N SER A 178 -29.23 22.59 -11.74
CA SER A 178 -28.59 23.65 -12.50
C SER A 178 -27.07 23.43 -12.58
N ARG A 179 -26.44 23.93 -13.65
CA ARG A 179 -24.97 23.91 -13.82
C ARG A 179 -24.27 24.56 -12.63
N GLN A 180 -24.77 25.72 -12.18
CA GLN A 180 -24.26 26.43 -11.01
C GLN A 180 -24.43 25.62 -9.72
N GLY A 181 -25.54 24.87 -9.58
CA GLY A 181 -25.74 23.97 -8.44
C GLY A 181 -24.71 22.84 -8.38
N ILE A 182 -24.34 22.28 -9.53
CA ILE A 182 -23.26 21.29 -9.62
C ILE A 182 -21.90 21.92 -9.29
N GLU A 183 -21.59 23.09 -9.86
CA GLU A 183 -20.34 23.80 -9.59
C GLU A 183 -20.18 24.13 -8.10
N TYR A 184 -21.25 24.59 -7.47
CA TYR A 184 -21.28 24.86 -6.03
C TYR A 184 -20.94 23.60 -5.23
N ARG A 185 -21.61 22.47 -5.50
CA ARG A 185 -21.36 21.20 -4.79
C ARG A 185 -19.94 20.70 -5.00
N VAL A 186 -19.43 20.77 -6.23
CA VAL A 186 -18.03 20.40 -6.53
C VAL A 186 -17.06 21.31 -5.78
N GLY A 187 -17.33 22.62 -5.73
CA GLY A 187 -16.56 23.57 -4.92
C GLY A 187 -16.54 23.24 -3.43
N GLN A 188 -17.68 22.84 -2.87
CA GLN A 188 -17.77 22.40 -1.48
C GLN A 188 -16.99 21.10 -1.24
N MET A 189 -17.05 20.15 -2.18
CA MET A 189 -16.25 18.93 -2.09
C MET A 189 -14.74 19.22 -2.19
N LEU A 190 -14.32 20.11 -3.10
CA LEU A 190 -12.91 20.51 -3.20
C LEU A 190 -12.36 21.01 -1.85
N ARG A 191 -13.14 21.82 -1.14
CA ARG A 191 -12.77 22.28 0.22
C ARG A 191 -12.77 21.15 1.24
N ARG A 192 -13.82 20.32 1.27
CA ARG A 192 -13.95 19.21 2.24
C ARG A 192 -12.87 18.15 2.09
N PHE A 193 -12.40 17.90 0.87
CA PHE A 193 -11.37 16.92 0.55
C PHE A 193 -9.95 17.50 0.50
N ASP A 194 -9.79 18.79 0.80
CA ASP A 194 -8.51 19.50 0.65
C ASP A 194 -7.87 19.26 -0.73
N ALA A 195 -8.65 19.57 -1.77
CA ALA A 195 -8.30 19.32 -3.15
C ALA A 195 -8.32 20.63 -3.96
N PRO A 196 -7.20 20.98 -4.65
CA PRO A 196 -7.10 22.24 -5.39
C PRO A 196 -7.87 22.26 -6.73
N ASN A 197 -8.27 21.09 -7.26
CA ASN A 197 -8.96 20.98 -8.55
C ASN A 197 -9.72 19.64 -8.67
N ARG A 198 -10.57 19.51 -9.70
CA ARG A 198 -11.42 18.33 -9.92
C ARG A 198 -10.64 17.00 -10.00
N PRO A 199 -9.52 16.88 -10.74
CA PRO A 199 -8.71 15.66 -10.71
C PRO A 199 -8.15 15.34 -9.32
N ALA A 200 -7.67 16.35 -8.60
CA ALA A 200 -7.16 16.16 -7.23
C ALA A 200 -8.27 15.73 -6.26
N LEU A 201 -9.52 16.17 -6.46
CA LEU A 201 -10.67 15.69 -5.69
C LEU A 201 -10.84 14.17 -5.85
N VAL A 202 -10.76 13.67 -7.08
CA VAL A 202 -10.86 12.22 -7.37
C VAL A 202 -9.68 11.48 -6.74
N ALA A 203 -8.45 12.00 -6.88
CA ALA A 203 -7.26 11.40 -6.27
C ALA A 203 -7.34 11.35 -4.74
N ARG A 204 -7.76 12.44 -4.08
CA ARG A 204 -7.99 12.51 -2.62
C ARG A 204 -9.09 11.53 -2.19
N ALA A 205 -10.19 11.44 -2.94
CA ALA A 205 -11.26 10.49 -2.67
C ALA A 205 -10.78 9.03 -2.76
N HIS A 206 -9.94 8.69 -3.74
CA HIS A 206 -9.30 7.38 -3.80
C HIS A 206 -8.36 7.12 -2.61
N ALA A 207 -7.52 8.09 -2.26
CA ALA A 207 -6.59 7.97 -1.14
C ALA A 207 -7.31 7.79 0.21
N LEU A 208 -8.46 8.45 0.38
CA LEU A 208 -9.32 8.35 1.57
C LEU A 208 -10.25 7.13 1.56
N GLY A 209 -10.11 6.23 0.58
CA GLY A 209 -10.92 5.01 0.50
C GLY A 209 -12.41 5.28 0.28
N MET A 210 -12.78 6.36 -0.40
CA MET A 210 -14.20 6.68 -0.62
C MET A 210 -14.88 5.71 -1.59
N PHE A 211 -14.12 5.06 -2.49
CA PHE A 211 -14.67 4.23 -3.55
C PHE A 211 -14.54 2.74 -3.27
N ALA A 212 -15.54 1.96 -3.71
CA ALA A 212 -15.55 0.50 -3.65
C ALA A 212 -14.37 -0.11 -4.43
N HIS A 213 -13.70 -1.09 -3.82
CA HIS A 213 -12.58 -1.81 -4.44
C HIS A 213 -13.06 -2.71 -5.59
N GLY A 214 -12.30 -2.75 -6.69
CA GLY A 214 -12.57 -3.66 -7.82
C GLY A 214 -13.78 -3.30 -8.67
N GLN A 215 -14.43 -2.15 -8.43
CA GLN A 215 -15.61 -1.73 -9.18
C GLN A 215 -15.28 -0.59 -10.15
N TRP A 216 -15.66 -0.77 -11.42
CA TRP A 216 -15.58 0.25 -12.45
C TRP A 216 -16.93 0.42 -13.17
N PRO A 217 -17.42 1.65 -13.39
CA PRO A 217 -16.88 2.93 -12.90
C PRO A 217 -16.87 3.04 -11.36
N PRO A 218 -16.05 3.93 -10.76
CA PRO A 218 -15.93 4.05 -9.31
C PRO A 218 -17.28 4.39 -8.66
N ARG A 219 -17.59 3.73 -7.53
CA ARG A 219 -18.80 3.94 -6.72
C ARG A 219 -18.43 4.25 -5.29
N VAL A 220 -19.12 5.21 -4.67
CA VAL A 220 -18.87 5.56 -3.27
C VAL A 220 -19.37 4.44 -2.38
N LEU A 221 -18.59 4.07 -1.36
CA LEU A 221 -18.99 3.04 -0.40
C LEU A 221 -20.27 3.45 0.36
N PRO A 222 -21.24 2.55 0.56
CA PRO A 222 -22.49 2.88 1.27
C PRO A 222 -22.27 3.47 2.66
N GLU A 223 -21.24 3.01 3.39
CA GLU A 223 -20.85 3.52 4.70
C GLU A 223 -20.36 4.97 4.70
N ARG A 224 -20.03 5.53 3.52
CA ARG A 224 -19.60 6.92 3.35
C ARG A 224 -20.76 7.84 2.94
N VAL A 225 -22.00 7.35 2.95
CA VAL A 225 -23.22 8.09 2.59
C VAL A 225 -24.18 8.17 3.77
N ARG A 226 -24.71 9.37 4.05
CA ARG A 226 -25.77 9.64 5.03
C ARG A 226 -27.11 9.95 4.36
#